data_AF-A0A967WF15-F1
#
_entry.id   AF-A0A967WF15-F1
#
_cell.length_a   1.000
_cell.length_b   1.000
_cell.length_c   1.000
_cell.angle_alpha   90.00
_cell.angle_beta   90.00
_cell.angle_gamma   90.00
#
_symmetry.space_group_name_H-M   'P 1'
#
loop_
_entity.id
_entity.type
_entity.pdbx_description
1 polymer ?
#
loop_
_entity_poly.entity_id
_entity_poly.type
_entity_poly.pdbx_seq_one_letter_code
_entity_poly.pdbx_strand_id
1 'polypeptide(L)'
;MARMVIEPSEFDVFRDDLLDIPEQECTGDIECAVRDILAAIGEDVERDGLQRTPERVARMYGELTAGYHVDPVRLINEAIFDVEYDEM
;
A
#
# COMPACT_ATOMS: atom_id res chain seq x y z
N MET A 1 -6.67 24.57 5.83
CA MET A 1 -6.27 23.31 5.20
C MET A 1 -4.92 22.92 5.79
N ALA A 2 -4.94 22.15 6.88
CA ALA A 2 -3.72 21.72 7.57
C ALA A 2 -3.17 20.46 6.90
N ARG A 3 -1.85 20.44 6.67
CA ARG A 3 -1.13 19.37 5.98
C ARG A 3 -0.77 18.29 6.99
N MET A 4 -1.15 17.04 6.73
CA MET A 4 -0.76 15.89 7.55
C MET A 4 0.75 15.61 7.39
N VAL A 5 1.44 15.39 8.50
CA VAL A 5 2.86 15.03 8.58
C VAL A 5 2.94 13.68 9.28
N ILE A 6 3.67 12.72 8.68
CA ILE A 6 3.85 11.36 9.20
C ILE A 6 5.32 11.19 9.63
N GLU A 7 5.57 10.72 10.86
CA GLU A 7 6.91 10.46 11.40
C GLU A 7 7.26 8.95 11.27
N PRO A 8 8.42 8.58 10.68
CA PRO A 8 8.75 7.19 10.34
C PRO A 8 8.93 6.20 11.50
N SER A 9 9.06 6.67 12.75
CA SER A 9 9.34 5.82 13.91
C SER A 9 8.12 5.06 14.45
N GLU A 10 6.94 5.26 13.87
CA GLU A 10 5.68 4.62 14.31
C GLU A 10 5.37 3.32 13.54
N PHE A 11 6.19 2.92 12.56
CA PHE A 11 5.97 1.70 11.77
C PHE A 11 6.76 0.51 12.33
N ASP A 12 6.12 -0.26 13.22
CA ASP A 12 6.61 -1.56 13.69
C ASP A 12 6.06 -2.69 12.80
N VAL A 13 6.92 -3.30 11.97
CA VAL A 13 6.54 -4.27 10.93
C VAL A 13 6.35 -5.69 11.49
N PHE A 14 6.56 -5.92 12.80
CA PHE A 14 6.50 -7.27 13.40
C PHE A 14 5.76 -7.38 14.74
N ARG A 15 4.94 -6.40 15.11
CA ARG A 15 3.96 -6.59 16.18
C ARG A 15 2.62 -6.95 15.59
N ASP A 16 2.10 -8.11 16.00
CA ASP A 16 0.69 -8.51 15.90
C ASP A 16 -0.26 -7.53 16.67
N ASP A 17 0.30 -6.50 17.32
CA ASP A 17 -0.40 -5.47 18.12
C ASP A 17 -0.10 -4.00 17.69
N LEU A 18 0.31 -3.70 16.45
CA LEU A 18 0.46 -2.31 15.94
C LEU A 18 0.01 -2.23 14.47
N LEU A 19 -1.12 -1.68 14.02
CA LEU A 19 -2.20 -0.89 14.62
C LEU A 19 -1.77 0.23 15.58
N ASP A 20 -0.84 1.09 15.17
CA ASP A 20 -0.76 2.48 15.67
C ASP A 20 -0.10 3.39 14.61
N ILE A 21 -0.46 3.20 13.35
CA ILE A 21 -0.34 4.28 12.36
C ILE A 21 -1.70 4.96 12.40
N PRO A 22 -1.80 6.27 12.70
CA PRO A 22 -3.09 6.94 12.63
C PRO A 22 -3.66 6.73 11.23
N GLU A 23 -4.91 6.28 11.18
CA GLU A 23 -5.68 6.11 9.96
C GLU A 23 -5.44 7.35 9.08
N GLN A 24 -4.70 7.18 7.99
CA GLN A 24 -4.41 8.31 7.12
C GLN A 24 -5.72 8.64 6.42
N GLU A 25 -6.32 9.80 6.74
CA GLU A 25 -7.45 10.31 5.98
C GLU A 25 -7.02 10.42 4.50
N CYS A 26 -7.48 9.49 3.68
CA CYS A 26 -7.53 9.66 2.24
C CYS A 26 -8.42 10.86 2.00
N THR A 27 -7.81 12.03 1.80
CA THR A 27 -8.51 13.31 1.58
C THR A 27 -9.28 13.36 0.25
N GLY A 28 -9.53 12.20 -0.38
CA GLY A 28 -9.98 11.95 -1.75
C GLY A 28 -9.68 10.50 -2.16
N ASP A 29 -10.46 9.57 -1.61
CA ASP A 29 -10.44 8.10 -1.75
C ASP A 29 -9.91 7.57 -3.11
N ILE A 30 -8.98 6.61 -3.13
CA ILE A 30 -8.50 5.97 -4.38
C ILE A 30 -9.69 5.42 -5.16
N GLU A 31 -10.72 4.95 -4.46
CA GLU A 31 -11.96 4.54 -5.09
C GLU A 31 -12.65 5.70 -5.84
N CYS A 32 -12.75 6.89 -5.24
CA CYS A 32 -13.28 8.09 -5.91
C CYS A 32 -12.44 8.46 -7.13
N ALA A 33 -11.11 8.46 -7.01
CA ALA A 33 -10.22 8.74 -8.14
C ALA A 33 -10.39 7.72 -9.28
N VAL A 34 -10.57 6.43 -8.95
CA VAL A 34 -10.83 5.38 -9.93
C VAL A 34 -12.21 5.55 -10.58
N ARG A 35 -13.24 5.97 -9.83
CA ARG A 35 -14.54 6.34 -10.39
C ARG A 35 -14.40 7.49 -11.39
N ASP A 36 -13.64 8.53 -11.05
CA ASP A 36 -13.39 9.67 -11.94
C ASP A 36 -12.62 9.26 -13.20
N ILE A 37 -11.60 8.39 -13.07
CA ILE A 37 -10.85 7.86 -14.22
C ILE A 37 -11.77 7.07 -15.16
N LEU A 38 -12.59 6.17 -14.62
CA LEU A 38 -13.55 5.38 -15.40
C LEU A 38 -14.55 6.29 -16.14
N ALA A 39 -15.10 7.30 -15.44
CA ALA A 39 -15.98 8.27 -16.07
C ALA A 39 -15.27 9.09 -17.17
N ALA A 40 -14.02 9.51 -16.92
CA ALA A 40 -13.24 10.31 -17.87
C ALA A 40 -12.88 9.58 -19.17
N ILE A 41 -12.77 8.23 -19.13
CA ILE A 41 -12.52 7.41 -20.32
C ILE A 41 -13.82 6.95 -21.03
N GLY A 42 -14.98 7.40 -20.55
CA GLY A 42 -16.28 7.09 -21.15
C GLY A 42 -16.91 5.77 -20.70
N GLU A 43 -16.45 5.19 -19.59
CA GLU A 43 -17.08 4.00 -19.01
C GLU A 43 -18.28 4.37 -18.12
N ASP A 44 -19.24 3.44 -18.01
CA ASP A 44 -20.35 3.53 -17.07
C ASP A 44 -19.97 2.86 -15.74
N VAL A 45 -19.70 3.67 -14.71
CA VAL A 45 -19.28 3.21 -13.38
C VAL A 45 -20.35 2.36 -12.68
N GLU A 46 -21.62 2.53 -13.04
CA GLU A 46 -22.74 1.81 -12.41
C GLU A 46 -23.02 0.46 -13.08
N ARG A 47 -22.34 0.13 -14.19
CA ARG A 47 -22.49 -1.18 -14.83
C ARG A 47 -22.03 -2.30 -13.90
N ASP A 48 -22.74 -3.43 -13.94
CA ASP A 48 -22.58 -4.55 -12.99
C ASP A 48 -21.10 -5.01 -12.82
N GLY A 49 -20.34 -5.01 -13.93
CA GLY A 49 -18.91 -5.36 -13.91
C GLY A 49 -17.96 -4.32 -13.30
N LEU A 50 -18.38 -3.07 -13.12
CA LEU A 50 -17.54 -1.96 -12.64
C LEU A 50 -17.86 -1.46 -11.23
N GLN A 51 -19.03 -1.77 -10.67
CA GLN A 51 -19.42 -1.26 -9.34
C GLN A 51 -18.36 -1.54 -8.26
N ARG A 52 -17.72 -2.71 -8.32
CA ARG A 52 -16.63 -3.11 -7.40
C ARG A 52 -15.22 -2.87 -7.92
N THR A 53 -15.07 -2.29 -9.12
CA THR A 53 -13.74 -2.01 -9.69
C THR A 53 -12.96 -0.99 -8.86
N PRO A 54 -13.54 0.13 -8.40
CA PRO A 54 -12.84 1.07 -7.53
C PRO A 54 -12.21 0.40 -6.30
N GLU A 55 -12.99 -0.39 -5.55
CA GLU A 55 -12.53 -1.15 -4.38
C GLU A 55 -11.39 -2.12 -4.73
N ARG A 56 -11.54 -2.89 -5.83
CA ARG A 56 -10.47 -3.82 -6.26
C ARG A 56 -9.18 -3.10 -6.63
N VAL A 57 -9.27 -1.93 -7.26
CA VAL A 57 -8.10 -1.15 -7.66
C VAL A 57 -7.43 -0.52 -6.45
N ALA A 58 -8.20 -0.03 -5.48
CA ALA A 58 -7.66 0.48 -4.21
C ALA A 58 -6.84 -0.61 -3.48
N ARG A 59 -7.40 -1.83 -3.35
CA ARG A 59 -6.68 -2.97 -2.78
C ARG A 59 -5.43 -3.35 -3.59
N MET A 60 -5.52 -3.39 -4.92
CA MET A 60 -4.39 -3.67 -5.81
C MET A 60 -3.25 -2.68 -5.57
N TYR A 61 -3.54 -1.38 -5.45
CA TYR A 61 -2.49 -0.39 -5.16
C TYR A 61 -1.82 -0.67 -3.82
N GLY A 62 -2.58 -1.01 -2.78
CA GLY A 62 -2.03 -1.43 -1.48
C GLY A 62 -1.02 -2.57 -1.60
N GLU A 63 -1.31 -3.59 -2.42
CA GLU A 63 -0.42 -4.72 -2.66
C GLU A 63 0.81 -4.34 -3.50
N LEU A 64 0.62 -3.65 -4.63
CA LEU A 64 1.70 -3.30 -5.56
C LEU A 64 2.71 -2.34 -4.93
N THR A 65 2.27 -1.46 -4.03
CA THR A 65 3.13 -0.47 -3.39
C THR A 65 3.53 -0.86 -1.96
N ALA A 66 3.13 -2.03 -1.47
CA ALA A 66 3.47 -2.51 -0.12
C ALA A 66 4.99 -2.48 0.14
N GLY A 67 5.80 -2.75 -0.89
CA GLY A 67 7.26 -2.76 -0.81
C GLY A 67 7.89 -1.44 -0.35
N TYR A 68 7.26 -0.28 -0.56
CA TYR A 68 7.78 0.99 -0.04
C TYR A 68 7.77 1.07 1.49
N HIS A 69 6.99 0.20 2.13
CA HIS A 69 6.84 0.11 3.58
C HIS A 69 7.53 -1.12 4.16
N VAL A 70 8.29 -1.87 3.35
CA VAL A 70 9.03 -3.05 3.81
C VAL A 70 10.41 -2.65 4.31
N ASP A 71 10.74 -3.09 5.53
CA ASP A 71 12.09 -3.00 6.07
C ASP A 71 12.93 -4.20 5.59
N PRO A 72 13.99 -3.98 4.79
CA PRO A 72 14.80 -5.06 4.24
C PRO A 72 15.61 -5.81 5.31
N VAL A 73 16.01 -5.16 6.41
CA VAL A 73 16.77 -5.82 7.49
C VAL A 73 15.87 -6.83 8.18
N ARG A 74 14.67 -6.38 8.51
CA ARG A 74 13.59 -7.21 9.05
C ARG A 74 13.20 -8.34 8.11
N LEU A 75 13.06 -8.05 6.82
CA LEU A 75 12.73 -9.06 5.80
C LEU A 75 13.82 -10.13 5.66
N ILE A 76 15.09 -9.74 5.70
CA ILE A 76 16.24 -10.67 5.65
C ILE A 76 16.27 -11.55 6.90
N ASN A 77 15.79 -11.06 8.05
CA ASN A 77 15.62 -11.83 9.28
C ASN A 77 16.88 -12.62 9.68
N GLU A 78 18.04 -11.94 9.66
CA GLU A 78 19.34 -12.52 9.99
C GLU A 78 19.73 -13.78 9.20
N ALA A 79 19.10 -14.04 8.05
CA ALA A 79 19.40 -15.16 7.16
C ALA A 79 20.72 -14.94 6.38
N ILE A 80 21.80 -14.66 7.10
CA ILE A 80 23.15 -14.45 6.60
C ILE A 80 23.99 -15.64 7.07
N PHE A 81 24.61 -16.34 6.12
CA PHE A 81 25.40 -17.53 6.38
C PHE A 81 26.86 -17.29 6.00
N ASP A 82 27.77 -17.72 6.86
CA ASP A 82 29.19 -17.75 6.57
C ASP A 82 29.49 -19.01 5.73
N VAL A 83 29.78 -18.79 4.44
CA VAL A 83 30.05 -19.86 3.47
C VAL A 83 31.22 -19.42 2.59
N GLU A 84 32.24 -20.27 2.46
CA GLU A 84 33.26 -20.06 1.42
C GLU A 84 32.61 -20.27 0.04
N TYR A 85 32.45 -19.19 -0.72
CA TYR A 85 31.94 -19.19 -2.09
C TYR A 85 32.73 -18.18 -2.92
N ASP A 86 33.36 -18.64 -4.00
CA ASP A 86 34.33 -17.88 -4.81
C ASP A 86 33.88 -17.67 -6.27
N GLU A 87 32.63 -18.01 -6.59
CA GLU A 87 32.00 -17.82 -7.91
C GLU A 87 30.76 -16.90 -7.82
N MET A 88 30.25 -16.39 -8.96
CA MET A 88 28.98 -15.63 -9.05
C MET A 88 27.82 -16.50 -9.53
#